data_AF-A0A356KVD9-F1
#
_entry.id   AF-A0A356KVD9-F1
#
_cell.length_a   1.000
_cell.length_b   1.000
_cell.length_c   1.000
_cell.angle_alpha   90.00
_cell.angle_beta   90.00
_cell.angle_gamma   90.00
#
_symmetry.space_group_name_H-M   'P 1'
#
loop_
_entity.id
_entity.type
_entity.pdbx_description
1 polymer ?
#
loop_
_entity_poly.entity_id
_entity_poly.type
_entity_poly.pdbx_seq_one_letter_code
_entity_poly.pdbx_strand_id
1 'polypeptide(L)'
;ELEAEAEAWLQVLKAKATGITYATIAAKDAQEAERAVILDALNELRDERTATIDLLDAVLTALEAKGGDPKPYLKYKAAVTGIAIDTGDVSATYAAVKGWLLSPQGGIRWVLNLIKFIVTLIVFKVIGFVVGKVLEQALRSRRLRTSELLKDFFVNVTRKAISFLGIVMALSMLEISVAPFLAAMGGGALVIGLALQGTLSNFASG
;
A
#
# COMPACT_ATOMS: atom_id res chain seq x y z
N GLU A 1 -1.37 21.88 -41.53
CA GLU A 1 0.05 21.70 -41.13
C GLU A 1 0.21 21.58 -39.62
N LEU A 2 -0.15 22.58 -38.83
CA LEU A 2 -0.04 22.51 -37.35
C LEU A 2 -0.89 21.41 -36.68
N GLU A 3 -2.03 21.03 -37.25
CA GLU A 3 -2.81 19.88 -36.75
C GLU A 3 -2.08 18.55 -36.94
N ALA A 4 -1.42 18.37 -38.10
CA ALA A 4 -0.64 17.16 -38.38
C ALA A 4 0.61 17.10 -37.48
N GLU A 5 1.21 18.25 -37.19
CA GLU A 5 2.32 18.36 -36.24
C GLU A 5 1.86 18.06 -34.80
N ALA A 6 0.72 18.59 -34.37
CA ALA A 6 0.12 18.28 -33.07
C ALA A 6 -0.20 16.78 -32.95
N GLU A 7 -0.70 16.15 -34.00
CA GLU A 7 -0.98 14.71 -34.04
C GLU A 7 0.31 13.87 -33.97
N ALA A 8 1.37 14.28 -34.68
CA ALA A 8 2.66 13.61 -34.63
C ALA A 8 3.27 13.65 -33.22
N TRP A 9 3.30 14.83 -32.59
CA TRP A 9 3.77 14.98 -31.20
C TRP A 9 2.90 14.20 -30.21
N LEU A 10 1.59 14.12 -30.45
CA LEU A 10 0.69 13.30 -29.66
C LEU A 10 1.09 11.82 -29.71
N GLN A 11 1.42 11.29 -30.89
CA GLN A 11 1.85 9.89 -31.06
C GLN A 11 3.15 9.59 -30.30
N VAL A 12 4.11 10.51 -30.34
CA VAL A 12 5.35 10.40 -29.56
C VAL A 12 5.03 10.36 -28.07
N LEU A 13 4.13 11.22 -27.59
CA LEU A 13 3.68 11.23 -26.20
C LEU A 13 3.03 9.89 -25.80
N LYS A 14 2.21 9.27 -26.68
CA LYS A 14 1.61 7.94 -26.43
C LYS A 14 2.67 6.87 -26.27
N ALA A 15 3.66 6.86 -27.15
CA ALA A 15 4.75 5.88 -27.13
C ALA A 15 5.55 5.97 -25.83
N LYS A 16 5.91 7.19 -25.39
CA LYS A 16 6.64 7.42 -24.14
C LYS A 16 5.82 7.02 -22.91
N ALA A 17 4.53 7.34 -22.87
CA ALA A 17 3.63 6.93 -21.79
C ALA A 17 3.49 5.40 -21.67
N THR A 18 3.43 4.73 -22.81
CA THR A 18 3.40 3.28 -22.90
C THR A 18 4.71 2.66 -22.39
N GLY A 19 5.86 3.22 -22.80
CA GLY A 19 7.18 2.82 -22.32
C GLY A 19 7.34 2.96 -20.81
N ILE A 20 6.90 4.09 -20.24
CA ILE A 20 6.88 4.31 -18.78
C ILE A 20 6.04 3.26 -18.06
N THR A 21 4.88 2.90 -18.63
CA THR A 21 3.99 1.88 -18.07
C THR A 21 4.67 0.51 -18.04
N TYR A 22 5.28 0.08 -19.16
CA TYR A 22 6.01 -1.19 -19.22
C TYR A 22 7.21 -1.23 -18.27
N ALA A 23 8.02 -0.16 -18.23
CA ALA A 23 9.17 -0.05 -17.34
C ALA A 23 8.74 -0.08 -15.85
N THR A 24 7.60 0.53 -15.52
CA THR A 24 7.06 0.53 -14.16
C THR A 24 6.59 -0.87 -13.74
N ILE A 25 6.00 -1.63 -14.66
CA ILE A 25 5.63 -3.03 -14.43
C ILE A 25 6.88 -3.88 -14.24
N ALA A 26 7.89 -3.75 -15.12
CA ALA A 26 9.15 -4.47 -15.02
C ALA A 26 9.89 -4.19 -13.69
N ALA A 27 9.90 -2.93 -13.24
CA ALA A 27 10.52 -2.54 -11.98
C ALA A 27 9.84 -3.15 -10.74
N LYS A 28 8.57 -3.56 -10.85
CA LYS A 28 7.80 -4.14 -9.74
C LYS A 28 8.19 -5.59 -9.45
N ASP A 29 8.60 -6.32 -10.49
CA ASP A 29 8.93 -7.75 -10.43
C ASP A 29 10.45 -8.01 -10.44
N ALA A 30 11.27 -6.96 -10.62
CA ALA A 30 12.73 -7.05 -10.71
C ALA A 30 13.44 -7.20 -9.35
N GLN A 31 14.59 -7.89 -9.36
CA GLN A 31 15.48 -8.05 -8.21
C GLN A 31 16.19 -6.72 -7.88
N GLU A 32 16.66 -6.53 -6.65
CA GLU A 32 17.07 -5.21 -6.12
C GLU A 32 18.17 -4.50 -6.94
N ALA A 33 19.17 -5.24 -7.45
CA ALA A 33 20.22 -4.69 -8.31
C ALA A 33 19.73 -4.29 -9.71
N GLU A 34 18.77 -5.03 -10.27
CA GLU A 34 18.18 -4.78 -11.59
C GLU A 34 17.15 -3.66 -11.54
N ARG A 35 16.40 -3.57 -10.43
CA ARG A 35 15.43 -2.50 -10.16
C ARG A 35 16.08 -1.12 -10.16
N ALA A 36 17.30 -0.96 -9.63
CA ALA A 36 18.00 0.32 -9.64
C ALA A 36 18.26 0.82 -11.08
N VAL A 37 18.67 -0.08 -11.98
CA VAL A 37 18.90 0.24 -13.40
C VAL A 37 17.59 0.59 -14.11
N ILE A 38 16.51 -0.15 -13.84
CA ILE A 38 15.19 0.12 -14.43
C ILE A 38 14.64 1.46 -13.94
N LEU A 39 14.86 1.81 -12.67
CA LEU A 39 14.42 3.10 -12.11
C LEU A 39 15.17 4.29 -12.71
N ASP A 40 16.45 4.14 -13.05
CA ASP A 40 17.22 5.18 -13.73
C ASP A 40 16.70 5.42 -15.15
N ALA A 41 16.50 4.34 -15.93
CA ALA A 41 15.86 4.41 -17.25
C ALA A 41 14.42 4.95 -17.18
N LEU A 42 13.69 4.70 -16.09
CA LEU A 42 12.35 5.25 -15.88
C LEU A 42 12.37 6.76 -15.66
N ASN A 43 13.41 7.29 -15.00
CA ASN A 43 13.58 8.72 -14.82
C ASN A 43 13.89 9.41 -16.15
N GLU A 44 14.81 8.84 -16.94
CA GLU A 44 15.11 9.36 -18.29
C GLU A 44 13.86 9.41 -19.18
N LEU A 45 13.07 8.33 -19.20
CA LEU A 45 11.80 8.30 -19.95
C LEU A 45 10.78 9.35 -19.46
N ARG A 46 10.79 9.69 -18.16
CA ARG A 46 9.92 10.74 -17.60
C ARG A 46 10.39 12.14 -18.00
N ASP A 47 11.69 12.37 -18.08
CA ASP A 47 12.28 13.63 -18.51
C ASP A 47 11.99 13.86 -20.00
N GLU A 48 12.18 12.84 -20.84
CA GLU A 48 11.84 12.89 -22.27
C GLU A 48 10.34 13.14 -22.50
N ARG A 49 9.48 12.52 -21.70
CA ARG A 49 8.03 12.77 -21.75
C ARG A 49 7.73 14.23 -21.43
N THR A 50 8.40 14.82 -20.45
CA THR A 50 8.23 16.23 -20.05
C THR A 50 8.65 17.17 -21.19
N ALA A 51 9.82 16.95 -21.79
CA ALA A 51 10.25 17.72 -22.95
C ALA A 51 9.28 17.60 -24.14
N THR A 52 8.72 16.41 -24.38
CA THR A 52 7.70 16.18 -25.42
C THR A 52 6.40 16.94 -25.13
N ILE A 53 6.01 17.05 -23.86
CA ILE A 53 4.84 17.81 -23.42
C ILE A 53 5.05 19.31 -23.68
N ASP A 54 6.22 19.84 -23.37
CA ASP A 54 6.54 21.26 -23.59
C ASP A 54 6.51 21.63 -25.08
N LEU A 55 7.01 20.74 -25.93
CA LEU A 55 6.95 20.88 -27.39
C LEU A 55 5.50 20.81 -27.91
N LEU A 56 4.72 19.85 -27.41
CA LEU A 56 3.31 19.75 -27.75
C LEU A 56 2.54 21.01 -27.34
N ASP A 57 2.85 21.60 -26.18
CA ASP A 57 2.24 22.85 -25.74
C ASP A 57 2.54 24.02 -26.67
N ALA A 58 3.80 24.18 -27.08
CA ALA A 58 4.17 25.22 -28.04
C ALA A 58 3.40 25.07 -29.37
N VAL A 59 3.23 23.84 -29.86
CA VAL A 59 2.47 23.54 -31.08
C VAL A 59 0.98 23.81 -30.89
N LEU A 60 0.39 23.45 -29.75
CA LEU A 60 -1.01 23.70 -29.46
C LEU A 60 -1.32 25.20 -29.29
N THR A 61 -0.43 25.96 -28.66
CA THR A 61 -0.52 27.43 -28.58
C THR A 61 -0.45 28.07 -29.97
N ALA A 62 0.46 27.61 -30.82
CA ALA A 62 0.56 28.09 -32.20
C ALA A 62 -0.68 27.71 -33.04
N LEU A 63 -1.24 26.52 -32.82
CA LEU A 63 -2.46 26.05 -33.47
C LEU A 63 -3.66 26.92 -33.09
N GLU A 64 -3.83 27.21 -31.80
CA GLU A 64 -4.89 28.08 -31.29
C GLU A 64 -4.76 29.53 -31.82
N ALA A 65 -3.54 30.07 -31.85
CA ALA A 65 -3.27 31.40 -32.40
C ALA A 65 -3.60 31.51 -33.90
N LYS A 66 -3.57 30.39 -34.64
CA LYS A 66 -4.00 30.31 -36.05
C LYS A 66 -5.46 29.93 -36.23
N GLY A 67 -6.25 29.86 -35.15
CA GLY A 67 -7.68 29.58 -35.17
C GLY A 67 -8.06 28.09 -35.24
N GLY A 68 -7.12 27.18 -34.98
CA GLY A 68 -7.40 25.74 -34.84
C GLY A 68 -7.95 25.38 -33.46
N ASP A 69 -8.54 24.18 -33.32
CA ASP A 69 -9.08 23.70 -32.04
C ASP A 69 -8.09 22.77 -31.30
N PRO A 70 -7.47 23.21 -30.18
CA PRO A 70 -6.52 22.40 -29.42
C PRO A 70 -7.21 21.38 -28.50
N LYS A 71 -8.52 21.48 -28.26
CA LYS A 71 -9.25 20.69 -27.26
C LYS A 71 -9.11 19.17 -27.41
N PRO A 72 -9.09 18.57 -28.62
CA PRO A 72 -8.91 17.13 -28.78
C PRO A 72 -7.56 16.64 -28.23
N TYR A 73 -6.50 17.41 -28.45
CA TYR A 73 -5.14 17.09 -28.04
C TYR A 73 -4.95 17.30 -26.52
N LEU A 74 -5.54 18.37 -25.97
CA LEU A 74 -5.51 18.67 -24.54
C LEU A 74 -6.14 17.56 -23.68
N LYS A 75 -7.24 16.93 -24.15
CA LYS A 75 -7.87 15.81 -23.43
C LYS A 75 -6.94 14.60 -23.30
N TYR A 76 -6.24 14.26 -24.37
CA TYR A 76 -5.31 13.12 -24.34
C TYR A 76 -4.05 13.46 -23.56
N LYS A 77 -3.49 14.67 -23.72
CA LYS A 77 -2.40 15.20 -22.89
C LYS A 77 -2.76 15.04 -21.41
N ALA A 78 -3.91 15.57 -20.97
CA ALA A 78 -4.35 15.50 -19.57
C ALA A 78 -4.48 14.07 -19.03
N ALA A 79 -4.95 13.13 -19.85
CA ALA A 79 -5.05 11.72 -19.47
C ALA A 79 -3.68 11.05 -19.26
N VAL A 80 -2.66 11.49 -20.00
CA VAL A 80 -1.31 10.91 -19.99
C VAL A 80 -0.36 11.63 -19.03
N THR A 81 -0.57 12.93 -18.79
CA THR A 81 0.23 13.73 -17.87
C THR A 81 -0.24 13.63 -16.43
N GLY A 82 -1.48 13.24 -16.21
CA GLY A 82 -1.97 12.66 -14.95
C GLY A 82 -2.04 13.56 -13.72
N ILE A 83 -1.29 14.66 -13.61
CA ILE A 83 -1.40 15.81 -12.67
C ILE A 83 -0.23 16.76 -12.99
N ALA A 84 -0.50 17.94 -13.57
CA ALA A 84 0.33 19.17 -13.63
C ALA A 84 -0.11 20.01 -14.86
N ILE A 85 -0.36 21.31 -14.84
CA ILE A 85 -0.29 22.41 -13.88
C ILE A 85 -1.33 23.41 -14.41
N ASP A 86 -2.27 23.86 -13.59
CA ASP A 86 -2.75 25.22 -13.77
C ASP A 86 -2.90 25.89 -12.40
N THR A 87 -2.25 27.03 -12.30
CA THR A 87 -2.17 27.85 -11.10
C THR A 87 -3.50 28.54 -10.90
N GLY A 88 -4.21 28.14 -9.84
CA GLY A 88 -5.37 28.86 -9.33
C GLY A 88 -6.72 28.32 -9.77
N ASP A 89 -7.01 27.04 -9.52
CA ASP A 89 -8.41 26.61 -9.50
C ASP A 89 -8.64 25.41 -8.56
N VAL A 90 -9.44 25.62 -7.53
CA VAL A 90 -9.84 24.60 -6.54
C VAL A 90 -10.58 23.42 -7.21
N SER A 91 -11.06 23.63 -8.44
CA SER A 91 -11.76 22.67 -9.28
C SER A 91 -10.87 21.51 -9.79
N ALA A 92 -9.59 21.76 -10.09
CA ALA A 92 -8.69 20.76 -10.70
C ALA A 92 -8.18 19.74 -9.68
N THR A 93 -7.82 20.19 -8.47
CA THR A 93 -7.50 19.31 -7.35
C THR A 93 -8.71 18.46 -6.97
N TYR A 94 -9.92 19.02 -7.02
CA TYR A 94 -11.16 18.28 -6.77
C TYR A 94 -11.42 17.21 -7.83
N ALA A 95 -11.21 17.52 -9.12
CA ALA A 95 -11.37 16.56 -10.21
C ALA A 95 -10.36 15.41 -10.13
N ALA A 96 -9.10 15.69 -9.79
CA ALA A 96 -8.06 14.68 -9.60
C ALA A 96 -8.36 13.76 -8.41
N VAL A 97 -8.74 14.32 -7.27
CA VAL A 97 -9.14 13.53 -6.09
C VAL A 97 -10.38 12.69 -6.40
N LYS A 98 -11.39 13.25 -7.07
CA LYS A 98 -12.61 12.52 -7.47
C LYS A 98 -12.31 11.41 -8.48
N GLY A 99 -11.43 11.67 -9.45
CA GLY A 99 -11.00 10.68 -10.44
C GLY A 99 -10.22 9.52 -9.82
N TRP A 100 -9.29 9.81 -8.90
CA TRP A 100 -8.60 8.79 -8.13
C TRP A 100 -9.56 8.01 -7.23
N LEU A 101 -10.52 8.70 -6.56
CA LEU A 101 -11.46 8.10 -5.62
C LEU A 101 -12.46 7.15 -6.29
N LEU A 102 -12.93 7.50 -7.49
CA LEU A 102 -13.85 6.68 -8.30
C LEU A 102 -13.13 5.63 -9.17
N SER A 103 -11.79 5.66 -9.23
CA SER A 103 -11.02 4.68 -9.99
C SER A 103 -11.10 3.28 -9.35
N PRO A 104 -11.43 2.22 -10.13
CA PRO A 104 -11.44 0.84 -9.65
C PRO A 104 -10.09 0.35 -9.09
N GLN A 105 -8.99 0.96 -9.53
CA GLN A 105 -7.62 0.60 -9.13
C GLN A 105 -7.02 1.57 -8.12
N GLY A 106 -7.63 2.75 -7.94
CA GLY A 106 -7.22 3.77 -6.98
C GLY A 106 -8.02 3.68 -5.68
N GLY A 107 -8.84 4.71 -5.42
CA GLY A 107 -9.55 4.88 -4.15
C GLY A 107 -10.53 3.76 -3.82
N ILE A 108 -11.23 3.17 -4.80
CA ILE A 108 -12.15 2.05 -4.54
C ILE A 108 -11.40 0.84 -3.96
N ARG A 109 -10.26 0.46 -4.55
CA ARG A 109 -9.44 -0.64 -4.06
C ARG A 109 -8.94 -0.36 -2.65
N TRP A 110 -8.46 0.86 -2.39
CA TRP A 110 -7.97 1.25 -1.08
C TRP A 110 -9.07 1.21 -0.02
N VAL A 111 -10.27 1.70 -0.32
CA VAL A 111 -11.44 1.63 0.57
C VAL A 111 -11.83 0.18 0.85
N LEU A 112 -11.86 -0.70 -0.17
CA LEU A 112 -12.15 -2.12 0.03
C LEU A 112 -11.09 -2.80 0.90
N ASN A 113 -9.82 -2.50 0.69
CA ASN A 113 -8.71 -3.02 1.51
C ASN A 113 -8.79 -2.49 2.95
N LEU A 114 -9.18 -1.23 3.15
CA LEU A 114 -9.42 -0.66 4.47
C LEU A 114 -10.61 -1.34 5.17
N ILE A 115 -11.69 -1.66 4.45
CA ILE A 115 -12.81 -2.42 5.01
C ILE A 115 -12.33 -3.81 5.46
N LYS A 116 -11.58 -4.53 4.62
CA LYS A 116 -11.00 -5.85 4.99
C LYS A 116 -10.09 -5.74 6.20
N PHE A 117 -9.28 -4.69 6.29
CA PHE A 117 -8.43 -4.40 7.46
C PHE A 117 -9.26 -4.28 8.74
N ILE A 118 -10.30 -3.42 8.74
CA ILE A 118 -11.17 -3.21 9.90
C ILE A 118 -11.93 -4.49 10.27
N VAL A 119 -12.47 -5.22 9.28
CA VAL A 119 -13.16 -6.50 9.51
C VAL A 119 -12.21 -7.51 10.16
N THR A 120 -10.97 -7.61 9.68
CA THR A 120 -9.96 -8.51 10.24
C THR A 120 -9.66 -8.17 11.71
N LEU A 121 -9.49 -6.88 12.04
CA LEU A 121 -9.31 -6.45 13.43
C LEU A 121 -10.48 -6.84 14.34
N ILE A 122 -11.72 -6.66 13.85
CA ILE A 122 -12.92 -7.02 14.61
C ILE A 122 -12.96 -8.54 14.84
N VAL A 123 -12.70 -9.35 13.81
CA VAL A 123 -12.68 -10.81 13.90
C VAL A 123 -11.67 -11.26 14.97
N PHE A 124 -10.43 -10.76 14.92
CA PHE A 124 -9.41 -11.12 15.91
C PHE A 124 -9.73 -10.63 17.32
N LYS A 125 -10.36 -9.46 17.46
CA LYS A 125 -10.84 -8.96 18.76
C LYS A 125 -11.89 -9.87 19.35
N VAL A 126 -12.83 -10.37 18.54
CA VAL A 126 -13.85 -11.35 18.96
C VAL A 126 -13.19 -12.68 19.35
N ILE A 127 -12.27 -13.19 18.53
CA ILE A 127 -11.52 -14.42 18.84
C ILE A 127 -10.79 -14.26 20.19
N GLY A 128 -10.06 -13.15 20.38
CA GLY A 128 -9.34 -12.88 21.63
C GLY A 128 -10.27 -12.85 22.84
N PHE A 129 -11.45 -12.26 22.70
CA PHE A 129 -12.46 -12.25 23.76
C PHE A 129 -12.99 -13.67 24.07
N VAL A 130 -13.34 -14.44 23.04
CA VAL A 130 -13.87 -15.81 23.19
C VAL A 130 -12.82 -16.72 23.83
N VAL A 131 -11.61 -16.75 23.29
CA VAL A 131 -10.50 -17.56 23.83
C VAL A 131 -10.18 -17.13 25.27
N GLY A 132 -10.18 -15.82 25.53
CA GLY A 132 -9.96 -15.29 26.87
C GLY A 132 -11.03 -15.75 27.88
N LYS A 133 -12.29 -15.84 27.48
CA LYS A 133 -13.37 -16.39 28.33
C LYS A 133 -13.24 -17.89 28.56
N VAL A 134 -12.88 -18.65 27.51
CA VAL A 134 -12.64 -20.09 27.63
C VAL A 134 -11.50 -20.34 28.62
N LEU A 135 -10.42 -19.58 28.52
CA LEU A 135 -9.28 -19.68 29.42
C LEU A 135 -9.64 -19.30 30.86
N GLU A 136 -10.40 -18.21 31.06
CA GLU A 136 -10.90 -17.81 32.38
C GLU A 136 -11.76 -18.93 33.02
N GLN A 137 -12.64 -19.56 32.23
CA GLN A 137 -13.46 -20.66 32.70
C GLN A 137 -12.62 -21.90 33.04
N ALA A 138 -11.63 -22.24 32.22
CA ALA A 138 -10.73 -23.37 32.46
C ALA A 138 -9.91 -23.18 33.75
N LEU A 139 -9.39 -21.97 33.97
CA LEU A 139 -8.57 -21.62 35.14
C LEU A 139 -9.38 -21.45 36.42
N ARG A 140 -10.70 -21.25 36.35
CA ARG A 140 -11.61 -21.26 37.50
C ARG A 140 -11.96 -22.66 38.02
N SER A 141 -11.63 -23.71 37.27
CA SER A 141 -11.87 -25.09 37.69
C SER A 141 -11.15 -25.40 39.01
N ARG A 142 -11.88 -25.94 40.01
CA ARG A 142 -11.36 -26.30 41.35
C ARG A 142 -10.19 -27.28 41.32
N ARG A 143 -9.93 -27.94 40.18
CA ARG A 143 -8.76 -28.82 39.99
C ARG A 143 -7.44 -28.05 39.96
N LEU A 144 -7.44 -26.78 39.58
CA LEU A 144 -6.26 -25.95 39.48
C LEU A 144 -6.20 -25.01 40.70
N ARG A 145 -5.32 -25.29 41.67
CA ARG A 145 -5.04 -24.40 42.81
C ARG A 145 -4.16 -23.22 42.37
N THR A 146 -4.66 -22.41 41.46
CA THR A 146 -3.93 -21.28 40.88
C THR A 146 -4.39 -19.96 41.52
N SER A 147 -3.44 -19.08 41.84
CA SER A 147 -3.74 -17.73 42.38
C SER A 147 -4.52 -16.89 41.35
N GLU A 148 -5.46 -16.06 41.80
CA GLU A 148 -6.22 -15.14 40.94
C GLU A 148 -5.29 -14.25 40.10
N LEU A 149 -4.17 -13.79 40.68
CA LEU A 149 -3.20 -12.97 39.95
C LEU A 149 -2.60 -13.69 38.74
N LEU A 150 -2.30 -14.98 38.88
CA LEU A 150 -1.73 -15.79 37.81
C LEU A 150 -2.78 -16.09 36.73
N LYS A 151 -4.04 -16.28 37.13
CA LYS A 151 -5.15 -16.44 36.18
C LYS A 151 -5.31 -15.18 35.32
N ASP A 152 -5.37 -14.02 35.97
CA ASP A 152 -5.50 -12.72 35.28
C ASP A 152 -4.31 -12.44 34.36
N PHE A 153 -3.10 -12.80 34.81
CA PHE A 153 -1.91 -12.69 33.98
C PHE A 153 -2.02 -13.51 32.68
N PHE A 154 -2.34 -14.81 32.78
CA PHE A 154 -2.46 -15.66 31.59
C PHE A 154 -3.58 -15.20 30.66
N VAL A 155 -4.76 -14.88 31.20
CA VAL A 155 -5.88 -14.38 30.40
C VAL A 155 -5.50 -13.08 29.67
N ASN A 156 -4.84 -12.14 30.35
CA ASN A 156 -4.42 -10.89 29.74
C ASN A 156 -3.31 -11.08 28.70
N VAL A 157 -2.31 -11.92 28.96
CA VAL A 157 -1.23 -12.22 28.00
C VAL A 157 -1.82 -12.86 26.75
N THR A 158 -2.70 -13.86 26.89
CA THR A 158 -3.34 -14.52 25.75
C THR A 158 -4.19 -13.55 24.94
N ARG A 159 -5.02 -12.72 25.58
CA ARG A 159 -5.84 -11.70 24.88
C ARG A 159 -4.96 -10.72 24.11
N LYS A 160 -3.87 -10.24 24.72
CA LYS A 160 -2.92 -9.32 24.07
C LYS A 160 -2.18 -9.97 22.91
N ALA A 161 -1.73 -11.22 23.05
CA ALA A 161 -1.05 -11.96 21.99
C ALA A 161 -1.96 -12.16 20.77
N ILE A 162 -3.23 -12.56 20.98
CA ILE A 162 -4.21 -12.70 19.89
C ILE A 162 -4.50 -11.35 19.22
N SER A 163 -4.63 -10.28 20.02
CA SER A 163 -4.86 -8.94 19.49
C SER A 163 -3.67 -8.46 18.65
N PHE A 164 -2.44 -8.71 19.11
CA PHE A 164 -1.22 -8.39 18.37
C PHE A 164 -1.13 -9.15 17.04
N LEU A 165 -1.38 -10.47 17.05
CA LEU A 165 -1.50 -11.26 15.82
C LEU A 165 -2.56 -10.70 14.87
N GLY A 166 -3.71 -10.29 15.41
CA GLY A 166 -4.77 -9.66 14.62
C GLY A 166 -4.33 -8.37 13.93
N ILE A 167 -3.55 -7.53 14.61
CA ILE A 167 -2.98 -6.31 14.01
C ILE A 167 -2.02 -6.67 12.89
N VAL A 168 -1.09 -7.60 13.13
CA VAL A 168 -0.13 -8.05 12.10
C VAL A 168 -0.85 -8.61 10.88
N MET A 169 -1.83 -9.49 11.09
CA MET A 169 -2.63 -10.07 10.01
C MET A 169 -3.45 -9.01 9.28
N ALA A 170 -4.02 -8.03 10.00
CA ALA A 170 -4.76 -6.94 9.39
C ALA A 170 -3.86 -6.10 8.46
N LEU A 171 -2.62 -5.80 8.85
CA LEU A 171 -1.67 -5.05 8.00
C LEU A 171 -1.47 -5.67 6.61
N SER A 172 -1.55 -7.00 6.48
CA SER A 172 -1.49 -7.66 5.17
C SER A 172 -2.62 -7.25 4.22
N MET A 173 -3.79 -6.88 4.76
CA MET A 173 -4.94 -6.38 3.99
C MET A 173 -4.66 -5.00 3.36
N LEU A 174 -3.72 -4.24 3.94
CA LEU A 174 -3.24 -2.97 3.42
C LEU A 174 -2.01 -3.15 2.50
N GLU A 175 -1.68 -4.38 2.12
CA GLU A 175 -0.49 -4.71 1.30
C GLU A 175 0.84 -4.34 1.98
N ILE A 176 0.82 -4.19 3.32
CA ILE A 176 2.02 -3.95 4.12
C ILE A 176 2.66 -5.30 4.46
N SER A 177 3.97 -5.40 4.26
CA SER A 177 4.72 -6.62 4.57
C SER A 177 4.70 -6.93 6.06
N VAL A 178 4.29 -8.16 6.39
CA VAL A 178 4.24 -8.68 7.77
C VAL A 178 5.54 -9.36 8.20
N ALA A 179 6.49 -9.57 7.28
CA ALA A 179 7.72 -10.30 7.54
C ALA A 179 8.57 -9.72 8.69
N PRO A 180 8.75 -8.38 8.83
CA PRO A 180 9.50 -7.82 9.97
C PRO A 180 8.86 -8.14 11.32
N PHE A 181 7.53 -8.16 11.39
CA PHE A 181 6.80 -8.50 12.62
C PHE A 181 6.96 -9.97 12.98
N LEU A 182 6.88 -10.86 11.99
CA LEU A 182 7.11 -12.29 12.20
C LEU A 182 8.55 -12.57 12.65
N ALA A 183 9.54 -11.90 12.06
CA ALA A 183 10.93 -11.99 12.48
C ALA A 183 11.13 -11.50 13.93
N ALA A 184 10.56 -10.35 14.28
CA ALA A 184 10.60 -9.80 15.63
C ALA A 184 9.91 -10.72 16.65
N MET A 185 8.77 -11.31 16.30
CA MET A 185 8.09 -12.31 17.13
C MET A 185 8.95 -13.55 17.34
N GLY A 186 9.56 -14.08 16.28
CA GLY A 186 10.46 -15.24 16.36
C GLY A 186 11.66 -14.95 17.28
N GLY A 187 12.31 -13.80 17.10
CA GLY A 187 13.40 -13.36 17.96
C GLY A 187 12.98 -13.16 19.42
N GLY A 188 11.85 -12.49 19.66
CA GLY A 188 11.32 -12.26 21.00
C GLY A 188 10.92 -13.56 21.71
N ALA A 189 10.28 -14.49 21.01
CA ALA A 189 9.93 -15.81 21.54
C ALA A 189 11.16 -16.62 21.90
N LEU A 190 12.22 -16.58 21.07
CA LEU A 190 13.51 -17.20 21.38
C LEU A 190 14.12 -16.63 22.66
N VAL A 191 14.18 -15.30 22.78
CA VAL A 191 14.73 -14.63 23.98
C VAL A 191 13.94 -15.00 25.24
N ILE A 192 12.61 -14.99 25.18
CA ILE A 192 11.75 -15.39 26.31
C ILE A 192 11.98 -16.87 26.66
N GLY A 193 12.08 -17.74 25.66
CA GLY A 193 12.34 -19.17 25.87
C GLY A 193 13.67 -19.42 26.55
N LEU A 194 14.74 -18.76 26.10
CA LEU A 194 16.07 -18.83 26.72
C LEU A 194 16.06 -18.29 28.16
N ALA A 195 15.33 -17.19 28.40
CA ALA A 195 15.18 -16.64 29.75
C ALA A 195 14.45 -17.60 30.71
N LEU A 196 13.47 -18.36 30.22
CA LEU A 196 12.70 -19.32 31.01
C LEU A 196 13.33 -20.72 31.07
N GLN A 197 14.40 -20.97 30.31
CA GLN A 197 15.01 -22.29 30.16
C GLN A 197 15.38 -22.93 31.50
N GLY A 198 15.99 -22.18 32.42
CA GLY A 198 16.38 -22.69 33.75
C GLY A 198 15.19 -23.09 34.61
N THR A 199 14.11 -22.29 34.60
CA THR A 199 12.88 -22.56 35.36
C THR A 199 12.15 -23.78 34.82
N LEU A 200 12.05 -23.92 33.49
CA LEU A 200 11.42 -25.07 32.84
C LEU A 200 12.22 -26.37 33.07
N SER A 201 13.55 -26.30 33.01
CA SER A 201 14.44 -27.44 33.29
C SER A 201 14.22 -27.98 34.71
N ASN A 202 14.12 -27.10 35.71
CA ASN A 202 13.87 -27.49 37.10
C ASN A 202 12.44 -28.01 37.35
N PHE A 203 11.47 -27.57 36.55
CA PHE A 203 10.09 -28.08 36.63
C PHE A 203 9.94 -29.46 35.98
N ALA A 204 10.76 -29.78 34.97
CA ALA A 204 10.71 -31.07 34.28
C ALA A 204 11.49 -32.18 35.01
N SER A 205 12.45 -31.83 35.86
CA SER A 205 13.28 -32.77 36.62
C SER A 205 12.72 -33.14 38.00
N GLY A 206 11.65 -32.46 38.45
CA GLY A 206 10.92 -32.77 39.68
C GLY A 206 9.55 -33.36 39.40
#